data_AF-A0AAX3ERH4-F1
#
_entry.id   AF-A0AAX3ERH4-F1
#
_cell.length_a   1.000
_cell.length_b   1.000
_cell.length_c   1.000
_cell.angle_alpha   90.00
_cell.angle_beta   90.00
_cell.angle_gamma   90.00
#
_symmetry.space_group_name_H-M   'P 1'
#
loop_
_entity.id
_entity.type
_entity.pdbx_description
1 polymer ?
#
loop_
_entity_poly.entity_id
_entity_poly.type
_entity_poly.pdbx_seq_one_letter_code
_entity_poly.pdbx_strand_id
1 'polypeptide(L)'
;MKGSAMGWFTEGSDHEGYVVCVFADGMYGAGGKHRQISLMAADGRTIWENGNDPDSVVWRPPSQVVGWKVACSCEPHRKHIIMDQLWTRVWDPAEEDLTGRRIYAGDPSSDDAAYVSDREDLEPLFIEQWHQHIAPELHLRTISALGEQLKQIEAQLDKAVAAARSDGLSWDKIGRAFGITRQGARSRWDTQAPGQEL
;
A
#
# COMPACT_ATOMS: atom_id res chain seq x y z
N MET A 1 22.17 8.70 -15.51
CA MET A 1 21.76 7.39 -14.95
C MET A 1 20.24 7.48 -14.81
N LYS A 2 19.47 6.84 -15.70
CA LYS A 2 18.01 6.75 -15.54
C LYS A 2 17.73 5.71 -14.45
N GLY A 3 16.88 6.08 -13.50
CA GLY A 3 16.68 5.42 -12.21
C GLY A 3 16.04 4.04 -12.32
N SER A 4 16.19 3.26 -11.25
CA SER A 4 15.40 2.05 -11.00
C SER A 4 13.91 2.42 -11.00
N ALA A 5 13.05 1.54 -11.53
CA ALA A 5 11.60 1.72 -11.47
C ALA A 5 11.20 2.08 -10.02
N MET A 6 10.63 3.27 -9.84
CA MET A 6 10.30 3.79 -8.51
C MET A 6 9.08 3.05 -7.98
N GLY A 7 9.28 2.29 -6.90
CA GLY A 7 8.18 1.71 -6.12
C GLY A 7 7.53 2.76 -5.22
N TRP A 8 6.24 2.62 -4.98
CA TRP A 8 5.47 3.45 -4.06
C TRP A 8 5.27 2.73 -2.72
N PHE A 9 5.39 3.46 -1.62
CA PHE A 9 5.21 2.97 -0.26
C PHE A 9 4.25 3.89 0.50
N THR A 10 3.52 3.34 1.47
CA THR A 10 2.69 4.10 2.40
C THR A 10 3.20 3.85 3.81
N GLU A 11 3.26 4.89 4.64
CA GLU A 11 3.69 4.76 6.03
C GLU A 11 2.83 3.75 6.81
N GLY A 12 3.47 2.86 7.56
CA GLY A 12 2.77 1.82 8.32
C GLY A 12 2.13 0.73 7.44
N SER A 13 2.45 0.70 6.16
CA SER A 13 2.06 -0.33 5.20
C SER A 13 3.27 -1.14 4.77
N ASP A 14 3.08 -2.45 4.62
CA ASP A 14 4.10 -3.33 4.05
C ASP A 14 3.87 -3.58 2.55
N HIS A 15 2.98 -2.80 1.94
CA HIS A 15 2.70 -2.86 0.51
C HIS A 15 3.67 -1.99 -0.27
N GLU A 16 4.23 -2.54 -1.34
CA GLU A 16 5.00 -1.82 -2.36
C GLU A 16 4.23 -1.84 -3.68
N GLY A 17 3.81 -0.67 -4.15
CA GLY A 17 3.16 -0.51 -5.46
C GLY A 17 4.20 -0.25 -6.55
N TYR A 18 4.00 -0.78 -7.75
CA TYR A 18 4.88 -0.52 -8.89
C TYR A 18 4.16 -0.80 -10.21
N VAL A 19 4.79 -0.45 -11.33
CA VAL A 19 4.28 -0.75 -12.68
C VAL A 19 5.02 -1.94 -13.26
N VAL A 20 4.28 -2.86 -13.88
CA VAL A 20 4.84 -3.93 -14.71
C VAL A 20 4.54 -3.66 -16.18
N CYS A 21 5.53 -3.95 -17.03
CA CYS A 21 5.33 -4.10 -18.46
C CYS A 21 4.52 -5.37 -18.73
N VAL A 22 3.67 -5.33 -19.75
CA VAL A 22 2.90 -6.49 -20.24
C VAL A 22 3.40 -6.87 -21.61
N PHE A 23 3.61 -8.17 -21.84
CA PHE A 23 3.97 -8.76 -23.12
C PHE A 23 2.77 -9.48 -23.75
N ALA A 24 2.79 -9.64 -25.08
CA ALA A 24 1.67 -10.20 -25.85
C ALA A 24 1.30 -11.64 -25.47
N ASP A 25 2.22 -12.40 -24.89
CA ASP A 25 2.02 -13.77 -24.43
C ASP A 25 1.49 -13.86 -22.99
N GLY A 26 1.11 -12.73 -22.39
CA GLY A 26 0.58 -12.66 -21.02
C GLY A 26 1.65 -12.70 -19.94
N MET A 27 2.93 -12.68 -20.32
CA MET A 27 4.04 -12.49 -19.40
C MET A 27 4.18 -11.02 -19.01
N TYR A 28 4.85 -10.79 -17.90
CA TYR A 28 5.08 -9.45 -17.36
C TYR A 28 6.58 -9.15 -17.29
N GLY A 29 6.93 -7.90 -17.01
CA GLY A 29 8.30 -7.58 -16.67
C GLY A 29 8.44 -6.34 -15.83
N ALA A 30 9.49 -6.32 -15.01
CA ALA A 30 9.81 -5.21 -14.11
C ALA A 30 11.33 -5.02 -14.08
N GLY A 31 11.78 -3.78 -13.82
CA GLY A 31 13.19 -3.44 -13.78
C GLY A 31 13.85 -3.40 -15.17
N GLY A 32 14.67 -2.38 -15.39
CA GLY A 32 15.36 -2.15 -16.66
C GLY A 32 16.88 -2.12 -16.49
N LYS A 33 17.62 -2.95 -17.23
CA LYS A 33 19.07 -2.82 -17.39
C LYS A 33 19.41 -2.83 -18.87
N HIS A 34 20.21 -1.88 -19.34
CA HIS A 34 20.71 -1.83 -20.73
C HIS A 34 19.63 -1.99 -21.83
N ARG A 35 18.45 -1.34 -21.68
CA ARG A 35 17.30 -1.47 -22.61
C ARG A 35 16.72 -2.87 -22.68
N GLN A 36 16.73 -3.57 -21.56
CA GLN A 36 16.10 -4.86 -21.39
C GLN A 36 15.26 -4.87 -20.12
N ILE A 37 14.12 -5.55 -20.18
CA ILE A 37 13.15 -5.70 -19.10
C ILE A 37 13.22 -7.15 -18.63
N SER A 38 13.36 -7.37 -17.33
CA SER A 38 13.41 -8.74 -16.79
C SER A 38 12.04 -9.39 -16.87
N LEU A 39 11.97 -10.63 -17.33
CA LEU A 39 10.73 -11.35 -17.52
C LEU A 39 10.25 -11.94 -16.18
N MET A 40 8.96 -11.81 -15.90
CA MET A 40 8.32 -12.37 -14.71
C MET A 40 7.00 -13.08 -15.07
N ALA A 41 6.68 -14.12 -14.32
CA ALA A 41 5.38 -14.79 -14.35
C ALA A 41 4.28 -13.94 -13.70
N ALA A 42 3.03 -14.35 -13.90
CA ALA A 42 1.86 -13.70 -13.31
C ALA A 42 1.83 -13.69 -11.77
N ASP A 43 2.52 -14.63 -11.14
CA ASP A 43 2.68 -14.71 -9.68
C ASP A 43 3.85 -13.87 -9.15
N GLY A 44 4.52 -13.13 -10.03
CA GLY A 44 5.64 -12.25 -9.69
C GLY A 44 7.02 -12.88 -9.73
N ARG A 45 7.12 -14.20 -9.94
CA ARG A 45 8.43 -14.86 -10.00
C ARG A 45 9.20 -14.45 -11.24
N THR A 46 10.43 -14.01 -11.06
CA THR A 46 11.40 -13.83 -12.14
C THR A 46 11.61 -15.14 -12.89
N ILE A 47 11.68 -15.05 -14.22
CA ILE A 47 12.00 -16.18 -15.10
C ILE A 47 13.50 -16.19 -15.38
N TRP A 48 14.13 -17.32 -15.14
CA TRP A 48 15.55 -17.57 -15.38
C TRP A 48 15.70 -18.62 -16.50
N GLU A 49 16.72 -18.47 -17.35
CA GLU A 49 17.05 -19.42 -18.40
C GLU A 49 17.58 -20.73 -17.80
N ASN A 50 18.37 -20.65 -16.73
CA ASN A 50 19.04 -21.80 -16.11
C ASN A 50 18.55 -22.04 -14.67
N GLY A 51 17.29 -22.43 -14.52
CA GLY A 51 16.74 -22.82 -13.21
C GLY A 51 16.51 -21.62 -12.29
N ASN A 52 17.27 -21.51 -11.19
CA ASN A 52 17.21 -20.39 -10.24
C ASN A 52 18.54 -19.61 -10.20
N ASP A 53 19.36 -19.70 -11.25
CA ASP A 53 20.60 -18.94 -11.36
C ASP A 53 20.31 -17.43 -11.54
N PRO A 54 20.67 -16.57 -10.57
CA PRO A 54 20.39 -15.14 -10.61
C PRO A 54 21.03 -14.39 -11.78
N ASP A 55 22.09 -14.94 -12.37
CA ASP A 55 22.78 -14.33 -13.51
C ASP A 55 22.14 -14.71 -14.86
N SER A 56 21.15 -15.60 -14.85
CA SER A 56 20.49 -16.14 -16.04
C SER A 56 19.09 -15.56 -16.29
N VAL A 57 18.79 -14.35 -15.80
CA VAL A 57 17.49 -13.68 -16.02
C VAL A 57 17.12 -13.69 -17.50
N VAL A 58 15.88 -14.08 -17.81
CA VAL A 58 15.33 -13.91 -19.16
C VAL A 58 14.97 -12.44 -19.37
N TRP A 59 15.49 -11.87 -20.45
CA TRP A 59 15.31 -10.45 -20.79
C TRP A 59 14.48 -10.27 -22.06
N ARG A 60 13.66 -9.22 -22.09
CA ARG A 60 12.93 -8.79 -23.29
C ARG A 60 13.14 -7.32 -23.62
N PRO A 61 13.16 -6.95 -24.91
CA PRO A 61 13.33 -5.56 -25.30
C PRO A 61 12.05 -4.75 -25.06
N PRO A 62 12.16 -3.43 -24.82
CA PRO A 62 11.03 -2.51 -24.72
C PRO A 62 10.08 -2.55 -25.93
N SER A 63 10.57 -2.91 -27.12
CA SER A 63 9.76 -3.05 -28.33
C SER A 63 8.69 -4.14 -28.26
N GLN A 64 8.83 -5.10 -27.34
CA GLN A 64 7.84 -6.17 -27.14
C GLN A 64 6.73 -5.81 -26.14
N VAL A 65 6.84 -4.67 -25.46
CA VAL A 65 5.83 -4.21 -24.49
C VAL A 65 4.56 -3.80 -25.23
N VAL A 66 3.44 -4.41 -24.88
CA VAL A 66 2.10 -4.11 -25.42
C VAL A 66 1.25 -3.24 -24.50
N GLY A 67 1.72 -3.01 -23.28
CA GLY A 67 1.04 -2.20 -22.29
C GLY A 67 1.62 -2.32 -20.90
N TRP A 68 0.91 -1.79 -19.91
CA TRP A 68 1.33 -1.77 -18.52
C TRP A 68 0.18 -2.04 -17.57
N LYS A 69 0.51 -2.61 -16.43
CA LYS A 69 -0.41 -2.80 -15.31
C LYS A 69 0.25 -2.33 -14.04
N VAL A 70 -0.57 -1.85 -13.11
CA VAL A 70 -0.14 -1.64 -11.74
C VAL A 70 -0.04 -3.01 -11.06
N ALA A 71 0.95 -3.15 -10.18
CA ALA A 71 1.16 -4.30 -9.35
C ALA A 71 1.44 -3.88 -7.90
N CYS A 72 1.25 -4.82 -6.97
CA CYS A 72 1.53 -4.63 -5.56
C CYS A 72 2.24 -5.87 -5.00
N SER A 73 3.32 -5.68 -4.25
CA SER A 73 3.91 -6.72 -3.41
C SER A 73 3.20 -6.68 -2.05
N CYS A 74 2.29 -7.64 -1.79
CA CYS A 74 1.49 -7.68 -0.56
C CYS A 74 2.10 -8.60 0.50
N GLU A 75 2.10 -8.19 1.76
CA GLU A 75 2.45 -9.04 2.92
C GLU A 75 1.26 -9.91 3.40
N PRO A 76 1.47 -10.96 4.23
CA PRO A 76 2.71 -11.45 4.88
C PRO A 76 3.56 -12.44 4.04
N HIS A 77 3.22 -12.63 2.76
CA HIS A 77 3.88 -13.63 1.91
C HIS A 77 4.53 -13.03 0.66
N ARG A 78 4.72 -11.70 0.60
CA ARG A 78 5.18 -10.95 -0.59
C ARG A 78 4.53 -11.44 -1.89
N LYS A 79 3.22 -11.70 -1.83
CA LYS A 79 2.48 -12.16 -2.99
C LYS A 79 2.38 -10.98 -3.95
N HIS A 80 2.84 -11.17 -5.18
CA HIS A 80 2.67 -10.18 -6.21
C HIS A 80 1.23 -10.23 -6.73
N ILE A 81 0.52 -9.12 -6.58
CA ILE A 81 -0.82 -8.93 -7.12
C ILE A 81 -0.70 -7.97 -8.29
N ILE A 82 -0.95 -8.48 -9.49
CA ILE A 82 -1.06 -7.66 -10.70
C ILE A 82 -2.54 -7.32 -10.88
N MET A 83 -2.88 -6.04 -10.86
CA MET A 83 -4.27 -5.61 -10.99
C MET A 83 -4.78 -5.78 -12.43
N ASP A 84 -6.10 -5.88 -12.60
CA ASP A 84 -6.69 -6.22 -13.91
C ASP A 84 -6.57 -5.09 -14.95
N GLN A 85 -6.57 -3.84 -14.51
CA GLN A 85 -6.55 -2.65 -15.37
C GLN A 85 -5.31 -2.61 -16.27
N LEU A 86 -5.54 -2.72 -17.59
CA LEU A 86 -4.49 -2.59 -18.60
C LEU A 86 -4.43 -1.16 -19.17
N TRP A 87 -3.24 -0.61 -19.21
CA TRP A 87 -2.89 0.55 -20.01
C TRP A 87 -2.25 0.07 -21.32
N THR A 88 -2.93 0.29 -22.43
CA THR A 88 -2.52 -0.24 -23.74
C THR A 88 -1.47 0.67 -24.37
N ARG A 89 -0.40 0.09 -24.89
CA ARG A 89 0.58 0.85 -25.68
C ARG A 89 0.01 1.21 -27.04
N VAL A 90 0.16 2.47 -27.42
CA VAL A 90 -0.03 2.95 -28.79
C VAL A 90 1.30 3.34 -29.42
N TRP A 91 1.33 3.36 -30.75
CA TRP A 91 2.57 3.58 -31.52
C TRP A 91 2.64 4.96 -32.17
N ASP A 92 1.52 5.67 -32.23
CA ASP A 92 1.44 7.05 -32.68
C ASP A 92 1.16 7.96 -31.48
N PRO A 93 1.96 9.01 -31.23
CA PRO A 93 1.67 9.98 -30.16
C PRO A 93 0.30 10.65 -30.30
N ALA A 94 -0.25 10.78 -31.51
CA ALA A 94 -1.59 11.33 -31.72
C ALA A 94 -2.72 10.40 -31.22
N GLU A 95 -2.42 9.13 -30.96
CA GLU A 95 -3.38 8.15 -30.42
C GLU A 95 -3.34 8.05 -28.89
N GLU A 96 -2.50 8.85 -28.22
CA GLU A 96 -2.43 8.88 -26.76
C GLU A 96 -3.73 9.43 -26.17
N ASP A 97 -4.31 8.66 -25.26
CA ASP A 97 -5.54 8.99 -24.55
C ASP A 97 -5.47 8.36 -23.16
N LEU A 98 -5.04 9.16 -22.18
CA LEU A 98 -4.87 8.69 -20.81
C LEU A 98 -6.21 8.31 -20.16
N THR A 99 -7.32 8.94 -20.58
CA THR A 99 -8.65 8.58 -20.08
C THR A 99 -9.10 7.23 -20.64
N GLY A 100 -8.82 7.00 -21.92
CA GLY A 100 -9.00 5.71 -22.61
C GLY A 100 -7.93 4.67 -22.28
N ARG A 101 -6.94 5.01 -21.44
CA ARG A 101 -5.82 4.15 -21.02
C ARG A 101 -4.95 3.70 -22.18
N ARG A 102 -4.68 4.60 -23.11
CA ARG A 102 -3.80 4.45 -24.26
C ARG A 102 -2.58 5.33 -24.03
N ILE A 103 -1.40 4.72 -23.95
CA ILE A 103 -0.14 5.42 -23.65
C ILE A 103 0.80 5.29 -24.84
N TYR A 104 1.30 6.43 -25.32
CA TYR A 104 2.45 6.44 -26.22
C TYR A 104 3.73 6.41 -25.38
N ALA A 105 4.63 5.47 -25.66
CA ALA A 105 5.88 5.32 -24.90
C ALA A 105 7.08 5.17 -25.84
N GLY A 106 7.24 6.16 -26.71
CA GLY A 106 8.33 6.21 -27.68
C GLY A 106 8.17 5.20 -28.83
N ASP A 107 8.96 5.41 -29.88
CA ASP A 107 9.04 4.50 -31.02
C ASP A 107 9.62 3.13 -30.61
N PRO A 108 9.46 2.07 -31.43
CA PRO A 108 9.92 0.73 -31.09
C PRO A 108 11.44 0.61 -30.82
N SER A 109 12.27 1.56 -31.25
CA SER A 109 13.71 1.56 -30.97
C SER A 109 14.08 2.27 -29.65
N SER A 110 13.13 2.99 -29.05
CA SER A 110 13.30 3.67 -27.76
C SER A 110 13.22 2.71 -26.57
N ASP A 111 13.82 3.11 -25.45
CA ASP A 111 13.69 2.43 -24.17
C ASP A 111 12.58 2.98 -23.27
N ASP A 112 11.87 4.01 -23.70
CA ASP A 112 10.85 4.71 -22.91
C ASP A 112 9.76 3.77 -22.36
N ALA A 113 9.39 2.73 -23.11
CA ALA A 113 8.40 1.75 -22.64
C ALA A 113 8.82 0.98 -21.38
N ALA A 114 10.13 0.88 -21.08
CA ALA A 114 10.62 0.30 -19.83
C ALA A 114 10.56 1.29 -18.64
N TYR A 115 10.36 2.58 -18.91
CA TYR A 115 10.41 3.68 -17.93
C TYR A 115 9.10 4.45 -17.88
N VAL A 116 7.98 3.82 -18.25
CA VAL A 116 6.67 4.48 -18.24
C VAL A 116 6.27 4.95 -16.84
N SER A 117 6.77 4.31 -15.78
CA SER A 117 6.56 4.69 -14.39
C SER A 117 7.18 6.04 -14.04
N ASP A 118 8.19 6.47 -14.80
CA ASP A 118 8.95 7.70 -14.55
C ASP A 118 8.25 8.93 -15.18
N ARG A 119 7.14 8.72 -15.88
CA ARG A 119 6.31 9.78 -16.45
C ARG A 119 5.43 10.41 -15.36
N GLU A 120 5.71 11.67 -15.05
CA GLU A 120 5.01 12.45 -14.02
C GLU A 120 3.50 12.58 -14.27
N ASP A 121 3.07 12.56 -15.53
CA ASP A 121 1.65 12.64 -15.89
C ASP A 121 0.88 11.33 -15.69
N LEU A 122 1.58 10.20 -15.61
CA LEU A 122 1.00 8.88 -15.40
C LEU A 122 1.06 8.43 -13.94
N GLU A 123 2.06 8.89 -13.20
CA GLU A 123 2.27 8.50 -11.80
C GLU A 123 1.00 8.66 -10.93
N PRO A 124 0.26 9.79 -10.96
CA PRO A 124 -0.97 9.93 -10.18
C PRO A 124 -2.04 8.89 -10.53
N LEU A 125 -2.13 8.49 -11.80
CA LEU A 125 -3.12 7.52 -12.28
C LEU A 125 -2.80 6.11 -11.77
N PHE A 126 -1.52 5.76 -11.75
CA PHE A 126 -1.08 4.47 -11.21
C PHE A 126 -1.15 4.41 -9.68
N ILE A 127 -0.74 5.50 -9.00
CA ILE A 127 -0.82 5.64 -7.55
C ILE A 127 -2.28 5.56 -7.09
N GLU A 128 -3.22 6.21 -7.78
CA GLU A 128 -4.65 6.12 -7.43
C GLU A 128 -5.15 4.68 -7.49
N GLN A 129 -4.82 3.96 -8.57
CA GLN A 129 -5.20 2.55 -8.72
C GLN A 129 -4.59 1.68 -7.61
N TRP A 130 -3.32 1.91 -7.26
CA TRP A 130 -2.65 1.20 -6.18
C TRP A 130 -3.27 1.53 -4.80
N HIS A 131 -3.59 2.80 -4.54
CA HIS A 131 -4.26 3.21 -3.30
C HIS A 131 -5.62 2.55 -3.14
N GLN A 132 -6.42 2.44 -4.21
CA GLN A 132 -7.69 1.72 -4.18
C GLN A 132 -7.50 0.24 -3.78
N HIS A 133 -6.40 -0.39 -4.21
CA HIS A 133 -6.08 -1.77 -3.85
C HIS A 133 -5.75 -1.93 -2.36
N ILE A 134 -4.94 -1.03 -1.78
CA ILE A 134 -4.48 -1.16 -0.39
C ILE A 134 -5.42 -0.53 0.65
N ALA A 135 -6.35 0.34 0.22
CA ALA A 135 -7.25 1.07 1.11
C ALA A 135 -8.02 0.19 2.12
N PRO A 136 -8.59 -0.98 1.75
CA PRO A 136 -9.29 -1.83 2.70
C PRO A 136 -8.43 -2.28 3.88
N GLU A 137 -7.17 -2.68 3.63
CA GLU A 137 -6.27 -3.11 4.70
C GLU A 137 -5.83 -1.92 5.56
N LEU A 138 -5.53 -0.77 4.93
CA LEU A 138 -5.21 0.45 5.66
C LEU A 138 -6.33 0.84 6.63
N HIS A 139 -7.59 0.76 6.19
CA HIS A 139 -8.74 1.03 7.07
C HIS A 139 -8.78 0.09 8.29
N LEU A 140 -8.55 -1.20 8.10
CA LEU A 140 -8.53 -2.18 9.21
C LEU A 140 -7.37 -1.92 10.18
N ARG A 141 -6.18 -1.58 9.66
CA ARG A 141 -5.03 -1.18 10.48
C ARG A 141 -5.33 0.09 11.28
N THR A 142 -5.91 1.11 10.64
CA THR A 142 -6.33 2.35 11.30
C THR A 142 -7.33 2.08 12.43
N ILE A 143 -8.35 1.27 12.19
CA ILE A 143 -9.34 0.89 13.22
C ILE A 143 -8.65 0.21 14.39
N SER A 144 -7.72 -0.71 14.12
CA SER A 144 -7.00 -1.45 15.16
C SER A 144 -6.11 -0.52 16.00
N ALA A 145 -5.38 0.39 15.35
CA ALA A 145 -4.54 1.38 16.01
C ALA A 145 -5.36 2.33 16.88
N LEU A 146 -6.48 2.85 16.37
CA LEU A 146 -7.38 3.71 17.13
C LEU A 146 -8.03 2.97 18.31
N GLY A 147 -8.39 1.70 18.14
CA GLY A 147 -8.90 0.87 19.22
C GLY A 147 -7.89 0.68 20.36
N GLU A 148 -6.60 0.50 20.02
CA GLU A 148 -5.54 0.40 21.02
C GLU A 148 -5.29 1.75 21.72
N GLN A 149 -5.25 2.85 20.97
CA GLN A 149 -5.15 4.19 21.55
C GLN A 149 -6.32 4.50 22.49
N LEU A 150 -7.53 4.11 22.12
CA LEU A 150 -8.72 4.29 22.96
C LEU A 150 -8.56 3.56 24.30
N LYS A 151 -8.16 2.28 24.28
CA LYS A 151 -7.89 1.51 25.51
C LYS A 151 -6.83 2.16 26.38
N GLN A 152 -5.76 2.68 25.78
CA GLN A 152 -4.69 3.36 26.51
C GLN A 152 -5.18 4.66 27.17
N ILE A 153 -6.00 5.43 26.47
CA ILE A 153 -6.60 6.66 27.00
C ILE A 153 -7.59 6.33 28.13
N GLU A 154 -8.41 5.30 27.97
CA GLU A 154 -9.33 4.83 29.02
C GLU A 154 -8.58 4.40 30.28
N ALA A 155 -7.50 3.62 30.14
CA ALA A 155 -6.67 3.21 31.27
C ALA A 155 -5.97 4.42 31.95
N GLN A 156 -5.56 5.42 31.17
CA GLN A 156 -4.99 6.66 31.72
C GLN A 156 -6.04 7.47 32.49
N LEU A 157 -7.27 7.55 31.97
CA LEU A 157 -8.40 8.18 32.63
C LEU A 157 -8.72 7.49 33.96
N ASP A 158 -8.79 6.16 33.97
CA ASP A 158 -9.07 5.39 35.19
C ASP A 158 -7.98 5.58 36.26
N LYS A 159 -6.71 5.62 35.84
CA LYS A 159 -5.58 5.96 36.74
C LYS A 159 -5.69 7.37 37.30
N ALA A 160 -6.03 8.35 36.47
CA ALA A 160 -6.20 9.74 36.91
C ALA A 160 -7.36 9.89 37.91
N VAL A 161 -8.47 9.18 37.67
CA VAL A 161 -9.60 9.14 38.61
C VAL A 161 -9.22 8.47 39.92
N ALA A 162 -8.51 7.33 39.88
CA ALA A 162 -8.02 6.65 41.08
C ALA A 162 -7.10 7.55 41.91
N ALA A 163 -6.17 8.28 41.27
CA ALA A 163 -5.29 9.25 41.94
C ALA A 163 -6.10 10.41 42.56
N ALA A 164 -7.07 10.98 41.83
CA ALA A 164 -7.94 12.01 42.39
C ALA A 164 -8.74 11.52 43.60
N ARG A 165 -9.17 10.24 43.59
CA ARG A 165 -9.84 9.62 44.74
C ARG A 165 -8.91 9.40 45.92
N SER A 166 -7.65 9.00 45.71
CA SER A 166 -6.67 8.88 46.80
C SER A 166 -6.34 10.23 47.45
N ASP A 167 -6.38 11.30 46.66
CA ASP A 167 -6.22 12.68 47.15
C ASP A 167 -7.50 13.24 47.83
N GLY A 168 -8.56 12.43 47.94
CA GLY A 168 -9.78 12.76 48.67
C GLY A 168 -10.81 13.59 47.87
N LEU A 169 -10.63 13.79 46.57
CA LEU A 169 -11.62 14.53 45.76
C LEU A 169 -12.94 13.74 45.69
N SER A 170 -14.06 14.44 45.88
CA SER A 170 -15.39 13.80 45.84
C SER A 170 -15.79 13.40 44.43
N TRP A 171 -16.65 12.38 44.32
CA TRP A 171 -17.27 11.96 43.05
C TRP A 171 -18.00 13.09 42.31
N ASP A 172 -18.48 14.10 43.05
CA ASP A 172 -19.11 15.28 42.48
C ASP A 172 -18.11 16.20 41.76
N LYS A 173 -16.91 16.41 42.33
CA LYS A 173 -15.84 17.15 41.66
C LYS A 173 -15.30 16.41 40.44
N ILE A 174 -15.07 15.10 40.57
CA ILE A 174 -14.58 14.25 39.47
C ILE A 174 -15.60 14.19 38.33
N GLY A 175 -16.88 13.96 38.66
CA GLY A 175 -17.96 13.95 37.67
C GLY A 175 -18.06 15.28 36.91
N ARG A 176 -18.01 16.43 37.62
CA ARG A 176 -17.97 17.75 36.97
C ARG A 176 -16.78 17.91 36.03
N ALA A 177 -15.59 17.44 36.42
CA ALA A 177 -14.39 17.53 35.57
C ALA A 177 -14.51 16.67 34.29
N PHE A 178 -15.12 15.49 34.38
CA PHE A 178 -15.33 14.60 33.23
C PHE A 178 -16.57 14.99 32.38
N GLY A 179 -17.49 15.78 32.93
CA GLY A 179 -18.73 16.17 32.25
C GLY A 179 -19.92 15.23 32.50
N ILE A 180 -19.92 14.47 33.60
CA ILE A 180 -21.05 13.59 34.00
C ILE A 180 -21.54 13.89 35.42
N THR A 181 -22.69 13.35 35.77
CA THR A 181 -23.23 13.52 37.13
C THR A 181 -22.40 12.79 38.17
N ARG A 182 -22.49 13.22 39.45
CA ARG A 182 -21.88 12.51 40.59
C ARG A 182 -22.22 11.02 40.60
N GLN A 183 -23.49 10.68 40.37
CA GLN A 183 -23.96 9.28 40.37
C GLN A 183 -23.37 8.50 39.20
N GLY A 184 -23.27 9.11 38.02
CA GLY A 184 -22.61 8.51 36.85
C GLY A 184 -21.11 8.25 37.09
N ALA A 185 -20.39 9.21 37.68
CA ALA A 185 -18.98 9.04 38.04
C ALA A 185 -18.79 7.89 39.04
N ARG A 186 -19.61 7.85 40.09
CA ARG A 186 -19.58 6.75 41.05
C ARG A 186 -19.88 5.40 40.38
N SER A 187 -20.93 5.32 39.56
CA SER A 187 -21.27 4.07 38.88
C SER A 187 -20.18 3.58 37.92
N ARG A 188 -19.42 4.48 37.30
CA ARG A 188 -18.36 4.12 36.35
C ARG A 188 -17.11 3.60 37.05
N TRP A 189 -16.65 4.29 38.10
CA TRP A 189 -15.33 4.05 38.70
C TRP A 189 -15.35 3.41 40.09
N ASP A 190 -16.47 3.45 40.81
CA ASP A 190 -16.60 2.81 42.14
C ASP A 190 -16.89 1.30 42.00
N THR A 191 -17.25 0.82 40.79
CA THR A 191 -17.59 -0.60 40.49
C THR A 191 -16.44 -1.37 39.83
N GLN A 192 -15.36 -0.70 39.40
CA GLN A 192 -14.15 -1.34 38.88
C GLN A 192 -13.18 -1.69 40.02
N ALA A 193 -13.58 -2.62 40.90
CA ALA A 193 -12.62 -3.42 41.67
C ALA A 193 -12.27 -4.67 40.83
N PRO A 194 -11.02 -5.15 40.84
CA PRO A 194 -10.55 -6.17 39.90
C PRO A 194 -11.26 -7.52 40.11
N GLY A 195 -11.99 -8.02 39.10
CA GLY A 195 -12.26 -9.46 38.96
C GLY A 195 -11.01 -10.10 38.35
N GLN A 196 -10.27 -10.95 39.06
CA GLN A 196 -10.54 -12.38 39.25
C GLN A 196 -10.94 -13.09 37.95
N GLU A 197 -9.91 -13.70 37.34
CA GLU A 197 -10.01 -14.80 36.38
C GLU A 197 -10.96 -15.89 36.89
N LEU A 198 -11.79 -16.40 35.98
CA LEU A 198 -12.31 -17.77 35.96
C LEU A 198 -12.26 -18.27 34.52
#